data_AF-A0A4Q2XXS0-F1
#
_entry.id   AF-A0A4Q2XXS0-F1
#
_cell.length_a   1.000
_cell.length_b   1.000
_cell.length_c   1.000
_cell.angle_alpha   90.00
_cell.angle_beta   90.00
_cell.angle_gamma   90.00
#
_symmetry.space_group_name_H-M   'P 1'
#
loop_
_entity.id
_entity.type
_entity.pdbx_description
1 polymer ?
#
loop_
_entity_poly.entity_id
_entity_poly.type
_entity_poly.pdbx_seq_one_letter_code
_entity_poly.pdbx_strand_id
1 'polypeptide(L)'
;PAPSAPSWTYTKEERCQRYPLGVEDPNCTVGNWNWLGTDDQARDVLARLIYGFRISVLFGLVLTAASAVIGVFAGAVQGYFGGWVDLLFQRFIEIWSSIPVLYLLLIIAAILPPGFWILLGIMLLFSWVSFVGVVRAEFLRARNFEYVNAARALGVGDWTIMVRHLLPNAMVATLTFLPFILNGSITTLTSLDFLGFGLPPGSPSLGELLAQGKNNLQAPWLGISGFVVLSLMLSLLVFVGEAVRDAFDPRKSFR
;
A
#
# COMPACT_ATOMS: atom_id res chain seq x y z
N PRO A 1 12.34 19.97 -25.57
CA PRO A 1 12.03 20.55 -24.25
C PRO A 1 11.43 19.46 -23.37
N ALA A 2 11.78 19.41 -22.08
CA ALA A 2 11.15 18.51 -21.13
C ALA A 2 9.94 19.21 -20.48
N PRO A 3 8.82 18.51 -20.24
CA PRO A 3 8.50 17.15 -20.69
C PRO A 3 8.27 17.08 -22.21
N SER A 4 8.74 16.00 -22.86
CA SER A 4 8.54 15.77 -24.30
C SER A 4 7.36 14.84 -24.56
N ALA A 5 6.68 15.04 -25.69
CA ALA A 5 5.56 14.21 -26.11
C ALA A 5 6.00 12.75 -26.38
N PRO A 6 5.06 11.80 -26.45
CA PRO A 6 5.35 10.42 -26.83
C PRO A 6 6.08 10.31 -28.16
N SER A 7 7.09 9.44 -28.26
CA SER A 7 7.95 9.37 -29.44
C SER A 7 7.20 9.08 -30.74
N TRP A 8 6.07 8.38 -30.68
CA TRP A 8 5.23 8.05 -31.83
C TRP A 8 4.47 9.25 -32.41
N THR A 9 4.41 10.40 -31.73
CA THR A 9 3.81 11.63 -32.27
C THR A 9 4.77 12.41 -33.17
N TYR A 10 6.07 12.17 -33.05
CA TYR A 10 7.10 12.88 -33.83
C TYR A 10 7.36 12.21 -35.17
N THR A 11 7.81 13.01 -36.15
CA THR A 11 8.40 12.49 -37.39
C THR A 11 9.68 11.69 -37.10
N LYS A 12 10.14 10.89 -38.07
CA LYS A 12 11.34 10.05 -37.87
C LYS A 12 12.58 10.91 -37.64
N GLU A 13 12.67 12.02 -38.35
CA GLU A 13 13.76 12.99 -38.32
C GLU A 13 13.85 13.66 -36.94
N GLU A 14 12.74 14.20 -36.44
CA GLU A 14 12.66 14.83 -35.11
C GLU A 14 12.97 13.83 -33.99
N ARG A 15 12.41 12.62 -34.10
CA ARG A 15 12.60 11.56 -33.09
C ARG A 15 14.06 11.13 -33.00
N CYS A 16 14.73 11.01 -34.14
CA CYS A 16 16.11 10.55 -34.19
C CYS A 16 17.14 11.66 -33.93
N GLN A 17 16.73 12.93 -33.89
CA GLN A 17 17.63 14.08 -33.67
C GLN A 17 18.44 14.00 -32.36
N ARG A 18 17.94 13.26 -31.37
CA ARG A 18 18.63 13.02 -30.09
C ARG A 18 19.83 12.08 -30.18
N TYR A 19 19.99 11.35 -31.28
CA TYR A 19 21.08 10.39 -31.48
C TYR A 19 22.22 11.00 -32.30
N PRO A 20 23.49 10.64 -32.04
CA PRO A 20 24.65 11.21 -32.74
C PRO A 20 24.59 11.08 -34.27
N LEU A 21 24.07 9.97 -34.79
CA LEU A 21 23.96 9.71 -36.24
C LEU A 21 22.56 10.01 -36.79
N GLY A 22 21.68 10.65 -36.00
CA GLY A 22 20.33 10.99 -36.43
C GLY A 22 19.54 9.76 -36.91
N VAL A 23 18.94 9.88 -38.09
CA VAL A 23 18.07 8.84 -38.70
C VAL A 23 18.83 7.54 -39.01
N GLU A 24 20.14 7.63 -39.22
CA GLU A 24 21.01 6.49 -39.52
C GLU A 24 21.54 5.81 -38.25
N ASP A 25 21.23 6.34 -37.05
CA ASP A 25 21.72 5.78 -35.80
C ASP A 25 21.10 4.41 -35.54
N PRO A 26 21.90 3.35 -35.31
CA PRO A 26 21.40 2.02 -35.02
C PRO A 26 20.59 1.96 -33.72
N ASN A 27 20.71 2.96 -32.84
CA ASN A 27 19.94 3.06 -31.60
C ASN A 27 18.59 3.77 -31.79
N CYS A 28 18.32 4.42 -32.94
CA CYS A 28 17.01 5.02 -33.23
C CYS A 28 15.99 3.95 -33.67
N THR A 29 15.77 2.95 -32.81
CA THR A 29 14.85 1.83 -33.06
C THR A 29 13.62 1.93 -32.16
N VAL A 30 12.56 1.21 -32.54
CA VAL A 30 11.27 1.18 -31.84
C VAL A 30 11.41 0.82 -30.35
N GLY A 31 12.38 -0.04 -30.00
CA GLY A 31 12.62 -0.45 -28.61
C GLY A 31 13.12 0.68 -27.70
N ASN A 32 13.80 1.69 -28.26
CA ASN A 32 14.36 2.81 -27.49
C ASN A 32 13.44 4.03 -27.46
N TRP A 33 12.20 3.91 -27.95
CA TRP A 33 11.25 5.02 -27.96
C TRP A 33 10.71 5.32 -26.56
N ASN A 34 10.48 6.60 -26.28
CA ASN A 34 9.71 7.02 -25.11
C ASN A 34 8.22 6.90 -25.45
N TRP A 35 7.66 5.70 -25.28
CA TRP A 35 6.28 5.36 -25.66
C TRP A 35 5.22 6.24 -25.02
N LEU A 36 5.47 6.74 -23.80
CA LEU A 36 4.59 7.62 -23.05
C LEU A 36 5.19 9.03 -22.84
N GLY A 37 6.23 9.36 -23.61
CA GLY A 37 6.94 10.62 -23.51
C GLY A 37 7.96 10.65 -22.38
N THR A 38 8.49 11.84 -22.14
CA THR A 38 9.43 12.09 -21.04
C THR A 38 8.81 13.00 -20.00
N ASP A 39 9.36 12.90 -18.79
CA ASP A 39 8.98 13.72 -17.65
C ASP A 39 9.75 15.05 -17.60
N ASP A 40 9.53 15.87 -16.57
CA ASP A 40 10.17 17.21 -16.44
C ASP A 40 11.70 17.15 -16.34
N GLN A 41 12.27 15.99 -16.02
CA GLN A 41 13.71 15.75 -15.93
C GLN A 41 14.22 14.92 -17.13
N ALA A 42 13.44 14.85 -18.21
CA ALA A 42 13.72 14.06 -19.42
C ALA A 42 13.84 12.54 -19.18
N ARG A 43 13.29 12.02 -18.07
CA ARG A 43 13.24 10.58 -17.76
C ARG A 43 12.07 9.93 -18.51
N ASP A 44 12.24 8.66 -18.89
CA ASP A 44 11.20 7.91 -19.58
C ASP A 44 9.98 7.64 -18.68
N VAL A 45 8.79 8.05 -19.12
CA VAL A 45 7.56 7.91 -18.35
C VAL A 45 7.14 6.44 -18.22
N LEU A 46 7.30 5.65 -19.28
CA LEU A 46 6.92 4.23 -19.26
C LEU A 46 7.75 3.45 -18.22
N ALA A 47 9.06 3.66 -18.19
CA ALA A 47 9.95 3.09 -17.19
C ALA A 47 9.55 3.53 -15.78
N ARG A 48 9.29 4.84 -15.56
CA ARG A 48 8.83 5.34 -14.26
C ARG A 48 7.52 4.68 -13.81
N LEU A 49 6.59 4.42 -14.71
CA LEU A 49 5.33 3.73 -14.38
C LEU A 49 5.56 2.27 -13.98
N ILE A 50 6.39 1.52 -14.72
CA ILE A 50 6.67 0.10 -14.43
C ILE A 50 7.39 -0.05 -13.08
N TYR A 51 8.46 0.72 -12.87
CA TYR A 51 9.20 0.67 -11.62
C TYR A 51 8.41 1.27 -10.46
N GLY A 52 7.61 2.31 -10.71
CA GLY A 52 6.73 2.90 -9.71
C GLY A 52 5.65 1.94 -9.25
N PHE A 53 5.00 1.23 -10.18
CA PHE A 53 4.09 0.12 -9.86
C PHE A 53 4.74 -0.90 -8.95
N ARG A 54 5.95 -1.38 -9.29
CA ARG A 54 6.70 -2.34 -8.47
C ARG A 54 6.93 -1.82 -7.05
N ILE A 55 7.41 -0.58 -6.91
CA ILE A 55 7.69 0.01 -5.59
C ILE A 55 6.41 0.20 -4.78
N SER A 56 5.35 0.74 -5.38
CA SER A 56 4.06 0.95 -4.71
C SER A 56 3.45 -0.36 -4.22
N VAL A 57 3.44 -1.40 -5.06
CA VAL A 57 2.92 -2.73 -4.68
C VAL A 57 3.75 -3.35 -3.56
N LEU A 58 5.09 -3.34 -3.67
CA LEU A 58 5.97 -3.88 -2.62
C LEU A 58 5.79 -3.12 -1.30
N PHE A 59 5.73 -1.80 -1.35
CA PHE A 59 5.50 -0.97 -0.17
C PHE A 59 4.16 -1.32 0.50
N GLY A 60 3.08 -1.33 -0.28
CA GLY A 60 1.75 -1.65 0.21
C GLY A 60 1.67 -3.04 0.83
N LEU A 61 2.25 -4.06 0.18
CA LEU A 61 2.23 -5.44 0.67
C LEU A 61 3.02 -5.59 1.96
N VAL A 62 4.24 -5.05 2.03
CA VAL A 62 5.08 -5.17 3.24
C VAL A 62 4.44 -4.42 4.41
N LEU A 63 3.96 -3.20 4.17
CA LEU A 63 3.27 -2.42 5.20
C LEU A 63 2.03 -3.15 5.71
N THR A 64 1.17 -3.64 4.81
CA THR A 64 -0.06 -4.34 5.18
C THR A 64 0.24 -5.62 5.94
N ALA A 65 1.22 -6.42 5.51
CA ALA A 65 1.60 -7.65 6.17
C ALA A 65 2.16 -7.39 7.58
N ALA A 66 3.08 -6.43 7.73
CA ALA A 66 3.64 -6.06 9.02
C ALA A 66 2.56 -5.48 9.96
N SER A 67 1.70 -4.61 9.46
CA SER A 67 0.56 -4.06 10.19
C SER A 67 -0.42 -5.13 10.64
N ALA A 68 -0.69 -6.12 9.79
CA ALA A 68 -1.56 -7.24 10.12
C ALA A 68 -0.97 -8.08 11.25
N VAL A 69 0.32 -8.42 11.20
CA VAL A 69 0.99 -9.19 12.28
C VAL A 69 0.87 -8.47 13.62
N ILE A 70 1.21 -7.18 13.66
CA ILE A 70 1.17 -6.38 14.90
C ILE A 70 -0.27 -6.21 15.40
N GLY A 71 -1.18 -5.83 14.51
CA GLY A 71 -2.55 -5.53 14.88
C GLY A 71 -3.36 -6.78 15.25
N VAL A 72 -3.13 -7.92 14.58
CA VAL A 72 -3.72 -9.21 14.96
C VAL A 72 -3.24 -9.63 16.33
N PHE A 73 -1.94 -9.53 16.61
CA PHE A 73 -1.41 -9.87 17.93
C PHE A 73 -2.01 -8.97 19.03
N ALA A 74 -1.96 -7.65 18.83
CA ALA A 74 -2.50 -6.70 19.80
C ALA A 74 -4.02 -6.83 20.00
N GLY A 75 -4.78 -7.05 18.92
CA GLY A 75 -6.23 -7.28 18.98
C GLY A 75 -6.60 -8.60 19.64
N ALA A 76 -5.84 -9.67 19.37
CA ALA A 76 -6.03 -10.97 20.00
C ALA A 76 -5.81 -10.92 21.50
N VAL A 77 -4.75 -10.25 21.97
CA VAL A 77 -4.46 -10.04 23.39
C VAL A 77 -5.59 -9.23 24.05
N GLN A 78 -6.00 -8.11 23.45
CA GLN A 78 -7.10 -7.29 23.97
C GLN A 78 -8.41 -8.07 24.08
N GLY A 79 -8.80 -8.76 23.01
CA GLY A 79 -10.06 -9.50 22.99
C GLY A 79 -10.05 -10.72 23.90
N TYR A 80 -8.94 -11.46 23.97
CA TYR A 80 -8.85 -12.68 24.78
C TYR A 80 -8.84 -12.41 26.27
N PHE A 81 -8.09 -11.42 26.76
CA PHE A 81 -8.02 -11.13 28.19
C PHE A 81 -9.18 -10.24 28.64
N GLY A 82 -9.54 -9.21 27.85
CA GLY A 82 -10.61 -8.27 28.20
C GLY A 82 -10.27 -7.43 29.44
N GLY A 83 -11.29 -6.80 30.04
CA GLY A 83 -11.16 -6.08 31.31
C GLY A 83 -10.14 -4.93 31.25
N TRP A 84 -9.21 -4.91 32.22
CA TRP A 84 -8.18 -3.87 32.32
C TRP A 84 -7.19 -3.87 31.16
N VAL A 85 -6.83 -5.03 30.62
CA VAL A 85 -5.91 -5.14 29.46
C VAL A 85 -6.54 -4.46 28.25
N ASP A 86 -7.80 -4.78 27.99
CA ASP A 86 -8.56 -4.15 26.91
C ASP A 86 -8.72 -2.65 27.13
N LEU A 87 -9.13 -2.22 28.33
CA LEU A 87 -9.35 -0.81 28.65
C LEU A 87 -8.08 0.03 28.45
N LEU A 88 -6.93 -0.42 28.96
CA LEU A 88 -5.65 0.30 28.83
C LEU A 88 -5.21 0.45 27.36
N PHE A 89 -5.28 -0.64 26.59
CA PHE A 89 -4.95 -0.60 25.17
C PHE A 89 -5.90 0.29 24.37
N GLN A 90 -7.21 0.23 24.67
CA GLN A 90 -8.19 1.10 24.02
C GLN A 90 -7.90 2.58 24.32
N ARG A 91 -7.60 2.95 25.57
CA ARG A 91 -7.19 4.33 25.90
C ARG A 91 -5.95 4.76 25.14
N PHE A 92 -4.94 3.90 25.05
CA PHE A 92 -3.73 4.18 24.28
C PHE A 92 -4.05 4.39 22.80
N ILE A 93 -4.84 3.50 22.19
CA ILE A 93 -5.22 3.57 20.77
C ILE A 93 -6.08 4.80 20.47
N GLU A 94 -7.00 5.18 21.35
CA GLU A 94 -7.79 6.41 21.21
C GLU A 94 -6.88 7.65 21.15
N ILE A 95 -5.90 7.75 22.05
CA ILE A 95 -4.92 8.85 22.05
C ILE A 95 -4.06 8.80 20.77
N TRP A 96 -3.59 7.61 20.41
CA TRP A 96 -2.73 7.40 19.24
C TRP A 96 -3.44 7.75 17.92
N SER A 97 -4.71 7.36 17.78
CA SER A 97 -5.54 7.61 16.60
C SER A 97 -6.12 9.03 16.54
N SER A 98 -6.08 9.78 17.65
CA SER A 98 -6.43 11.20 17.67
C SER A 98 -5.40 12.08 16.94
N ILE A 99 -4.21 11.55 16.67
CA ILE A 99 -3.14 12.26 15.96
C ILE A 99 -3.45 12.28 14.44
N PRO A 100 -3.48 13.45 13.78
CA PRO A 100 -3.67 13.53 12.34
C PRO A 100 -2.49 12.91 11.59
N VAL A 101 -2.65 11.65 11.16
CA VAL A 101 -1.57 10.82 10.61
C VAL A 101 -0.85 11.51 9.45
N LEU A 102 -1.59 12.05 8.48
CA LEU A 102 -0.97 12.73 7.34
C LEU A 102 -0.08 13.89 7.77
N TYR A 103 -0.53 14.76 8.67
CA TYR A 103 0.29 15.89 9.15
C TYR A 103 1.56 15.41 9.84
N LEU A 104 1.47 14.37 10.66
CA LEU A 104 2.65 13.81 11.31
C LEU A 104 3.62 13.20 10.29
N LEU A 105 3.10 12.48 9.28
CA LEU A 105 3.91 11.96 8.18
C LEU A 105 4.67 13.08 7.46
N LEU A 106 4.01 14.22 7.18
CA LEU A 106 4.66 15.39 6.56
C LEU A 106 5.76 15.98 7.45
N ILE A 107 5.51 16.15 8.75
CA ILE A 107 6.49 16.70 9.69
C ILE A 107 7.71 15.78 9.80
N ILE A 108 7.48 14.47 9.97
CA ILE A 108 8.58 13.52 10.13
C ILE A 108 9.37 13.39 8.81
N ALA A 109 8.69 13.34 7.66
CA ALA A 109 9.34 13.30 6.35
C ALA A 109 10.11 14.59 6.01
N ALA A 110 9.75 15.74 6.60
CA ALA A 110 10.50 16.98 6.44
C ALA A 110 11.80 17.01 7.27
N ILE A 111 11.86 16.25 8.37
CA ILE A 111 13.02 16.22 9.28
C ILE A 111 13.96 15.06 8.95
N LEU A 112 13.41 13.88 8.67
CA LEU A 112 14.18 12.69 8.34
C LEU A 112 14.43 12.61 6.83
N PRO A 113 15.59 12.09 6.39
CA PRO A 113 15.84 11.85 4.98
C PRO A 113 14.75 10.95 4.37
N PRO A 114 14.14 11.33 3.23
CA PRO A 114 13.11 10.53 2.61
C PRO A 114 13.71 9.19 2.13
N GLY A 115 13.06 8.09 2.47
CA GLY A 115 13.53 6.76 2.13
C GLY A 115 12.45 5.71 2.30
N PHE A 116 12.51 4.65 1.49
CA PHE A 116 11.54 3.56 1.49
C PHE A 116 11.32 3.00 2.90
N TRP A 117 12.39 2.64 3.60
CA TRP A 117 12.30 2.03 4.93
C TRP A 117 11.86 3.00 6.03
N ILE A 118 12.24 4.26 5.91
CA ILE A 118 11.85 5.31 6.88
C ILE A 118 10.35 5.55 6.76
N LEU A 119 9.85 5.80 5.54
CA LEU A 119 8.41 5.98 5.29
C LEU A 119 7.61 4.74 5.69
N LEU A 120 8.11 3.55 5.37
CA LEU A 120 7.48 2.29 5.76
C LEU A 120 7.37 2.19 7.28
N GLY A 121 8.45 2.46 8.01
CA GLY A 121 8.47 2.42 9.47
C GLY A 121 7.50 3.42 10.09
N ILE A 122 7.49 4.67 9.61
CA ILE A 122 6.60 5.70 10.15
C ILE A 122 5.14 5.36 9.86
N MET A 123 4.80 4.92 8.64
CA MET A 123 3.44 4.50 8.32
C MET A 123 3.02 3.24 9.10
N LEU A 124 3.95 2.31 9.33
CA LEU A 124 3.73 1.11 10.13
C LEU A 124 3.36 1.45 11.57
N LEU A 125 3.89 2.52 12.17
CA LEU A 125 3.53 2.95 13.52
C LEU A 125 2.04 3.29 13.70
N PHE A 126 1.32 3.59 12.61
CA PHE A 126 -0.10 3.96 12.65
C PHE A 126 -1.01 2.91 12.01
N SER A 127 -0.54 2.21 10.97
CA SER A 127 -1.37 1.33 10.15
C SER A 127 -1.86 0.06 10.88
N TRP A 128 -1.12 -0.46 11.86
CA TRP A 128 -1.51 -1.66 12.62
C TRP A 128 -2.82 -1.50 13.42
N VAL A 129 -3.15 -0.27 13.83
CA VAL A 129 -4.33 0.03 14.66
C VAL A 129 -5.63 -0.40 13.98
N SER A 130 -5.71 -0.30 12.65
CA SER A 130 -6.90 -0.69 11.90
C SER A 130 -7.25 -2.17 12.03
N PHE A 131 -6.25 -3.05 12.20
CA PHE A 131 -6.48 -4.48 12.40
C PHE A 131 -6.91 -4.83 13.83
N VAL A 132 -6.49 -4.03 14.82
CA VAL A 132 -6.77 -4.28 16.24
C VAL A 132 -8.28 -4.37 16.48
N GLY A 133 -9.05 -3.40 16.00
CA GLY A 133 -10.49 -3.32 16.26
C GLY A 133 -11.25 -4.55 15.74
N VAL A 134 -10.93 -4.99 14.52
CA VAL A 134 -11.55 -6.16 13.87
C VAL A 134 -11.25 -7.44 14.64
N VAL A 135 -9.97 -7.67 14.94
CA VAL A 135 -9.54 -8.91 15.62
C VAL A 135 -10.02 -8.93 17.07
N ARG A 136 -10.00 -7.78 17.75
CA ARG A 136 -10.54 -7.63 19.11
C ARG A 136 -12.01 -8.00 19.16
N ALA A 137 -12.83 -7.49 18.23
CA ALA A 137 -14.26 -7.80 18.19
C ALA A 137 -14.51 -9.30 18.01
N GLU A 138 -13.77 -9.96 17.11
CA GLU A 138 -13.86 -11.40 16.91
C GLU A 138 -13.42 -12.20 18.13
N PHE A 139 -12.33 -11.82 18.79
CA PHE A 139 -11.86 -12.50 20.01
C PHE A 139 -12.81 -12.31 21.19
N LEU A 140 -13.38 -11.10 21.39
CA LEU A 140 -14.38 -10.84 22.42
C LEU A 140 -15.65 -11.68 22.24
N ARG A 141 -16.05 -11.89 20.99
CA ARG A 141 -17.17 -12.77 20.66
C ARG A 141 -16.80 -14.24 20.86
N ALA A 142 -15.71 -14.68 20.25
CA ALA A 142 -15.33 -16.08 20.17
C ALA A 142 -14.92 -16.69 21.52
N ARG A 143 -14.36 -15.89 22.43
CA ARG A 143 -13.99 -16.38 23.78
C ARG A 143 -15.17 -16.88 24.62
N ASN A 144 -16.40 -16.51 24.25
CA ASN A 144 -17.61 -16.91 24.96
C ASN A 144 -18.27 -18.15 24.33
N PHE A 145 -17.69 -18.73 23.27
CA PHE A 145 -18.22 -19.94 22.64
C PHE A 145 -18.02 -21.18 23.51
N GLU A 146 -18.96 -22.13 23.41
CA GLU A 146 -18.99 -23.35 24.23
C GLU A 146 -17.72 -24.19 24.09
N TYR A 147 -17.18 -24.33 22.88
CA TYR A 147 -15.95 -25.09 22.64
C TYR A 147 -14.72 -24.46 23.31
N VAL A 148 -14.69 -23.14 23.47
CA VAL A 148 -13.61 -22.42 24.18
C VAL A 148 -13.74 -22.64 25.69
N ASN A 149 -14.96 -22.54 26.21
CA ASN A 149 -15.24 -22.81 27.62
C ASN A 149 -14.90 -24.27 27.98
N ALA A 150 -15.24 -25.23 27.12
CA ALA A 150 -14.88 -26.63 27.28
C ALA A 150 -13.34 -26.83 27.27
N ALA A 151 -12.62 -26.23 26.32
CA ALA A 151 -11.16 -26.30 26.27
C ALA A 151 -10.50 -25.73 27.55
N ARG A 152 -11.04 -24.63 28.08
CA ARG A 152 -10.57 -24.06 29.36
C ARG A 152 -10.87 -24.97 30.54
N ALA A 153 -12.06 -25.60 30.58
CA ALA A 153 -12.42 -26.56 31.63
C ALA A 153 -11.51 -27.81 31.62
N LEU A 154 -11.01 -28.19 30.44
CA LEU A 154 -10.01 -29.25 30.26
C LEU A 154 -8.57 -28.83 30.58
N GLY A 155 -8.34 -27.59 31.03
CA GLY A 155 -7.02 -27.09 31.43
C GLY A 155 -6.09 -26.75 30.26
N VAL A 156 -6.61 -26.54 29.04
CA VAL A 156 -5.80 -26.09 27.90
C VAL A 156 -5.28 -24.68 28.16
N GLY A 157 -3.98 -24.46 27.96
CA GLY A 157 -3.35 -23.16 28.17
C GLY A 157 -3.87 -22.06 27.23
N ASP A 158 -3.89 -20.82 27.74
CA ASP A 158 -4.43 -19.64 27.06
C ASP A 158 -3.84 -19.41 25.67
N TRP A 159 -2.52 -19.55 25.51
CA TRP A 159 -1.86 -19.38 24.22
C TRP A 159 -2.36 -20.40 23.17
N THR A 160 -2.53 -21.66 23.57
CA THR A 160 -3.06 -22.71 22.71
C THR A 160 -4.52 -22.45 22.34
N ILE A 161 -5.31 -21.93 23.27
CA ILE A 161 -6.69 -21.50 23.00
C ILE A 161 -6.67 -20.36 21.97
N MET A 162 -5.90 -19.30 22.21
CA MET A 162 -5.79 -18.15 21.31
C MET A 162 -5.38 -18.55 19.90
N VAL A 163 -4.26 -19.25 19.73
CA VAL A 163 -3.68 -19.53 18.40
C VAL A 163 -4.42 -20.65 17.66
N ARG A 164 -4.87 -21.69 18.37
CA ARG A 164 -5.43 -22.89 17.71
C ARG A 164 -6.96 -22.90 17.65
N HIS A 165 -7.65 -22.18 18.55
CA HIS A 165 -9.11 -22.24 18.66
C HIS A 165 -9.80 -20.93 18.28
N LEU A 166 -9.19 -19.76 18.57
CA LEU A 166 -9.81 -18.45 18.30
C LEU A 166 -9.26 -17.79 17.04
N LEU A 167 -7.94 -17.77 16.87
CA LEU A 167 -7.27 -17.08 15.78
C LEU A 167 -7.76 -17.52 14.39
N PRO A 168 -7.95 -18.82 14.09
CA PRO A 168 -8.43 -19.23 12.77
C PRO A 168 -9.80 -18.63 12.40
N ASN A 169 -10.68 -18.44 13.39
CA ASN A 169 -11.98 -17.80 13.18
C ASN A 169 -11.84 -16.29 12.97
N ALA A 170 -10.98 -15.63 13.75
CA ALA A 170 -10.72 -14.20 13.61
C ALA A 170 -10.00 -13.84 12.29
N MET A 171 -9.18 -14.75 11.75
CA MET A 171 -8.47 -14.54 10.49
C MET A 171 -9.42 -14.30 9.31
N VAL A 172 -10.62 -14.89 9.30
CA VAL A 172 -11.61 -14.65 8.23
C VAL A 172 -11.99 -13.17 8.16
N ALA A 173 -12.19 -12.53 9.31
CA ALA A 173 -12.48 -11.10 9.38
C ALA A 173 -11.24 -10.28 9.00
N THR A 174 -10.05 -10.63 9.48
CA THR A 174 -8.79 -9.94 9.12
C THR A 174 -8.55 -9.96 7.60
N LEU A 175 -8.69 -11.12 6.96
CA LEU A 175 -8.51 -11.31 5.52
C LEU A 175 -9.47 -10.45 4.70
N THR A 176 -10.67 -10.19 5.22
CA THR A 176 -11.67 -9.33 4.56
C THR A 176 -11.21 -7.86 4.50
N PHE A 177 -10.43 -7.40 5.47
CA PHE A 177 -9.96 -6.01 5.51
C PHE A 177 -8.61 -5.78 4.83
N LEU A 178 -7.82 -6.83 4.60
CA LEU A 178 -6.51 -6.74 3.94
C LEU A 178 -6.52 -5.93 2.62
N PRO A 179 -7.48 -6.12 1.69
CA PRO A 179 -7.45 -5.42 0.41
C PRO A 179 -7.61 -3.90 0.58
N PHE A 180 -8.44 -3.49 1.54
CA PHE A 180 -8.70 -2.09 1.84
C PHE A 180 -7.50 -1.41 2.50
N ILE A 181 -6.85 -2.10 3.45
CA ILE A 181 -5.64 -1.57 4.10
C ILE A 181 -4.47 -1.48 3.11
N LEU A 182 -4.35 -2.45 2.20
CA LEU A 182 -3.37 -2.44 1.12
C LEU A 182 -3.57 -1.24 0.18
N ASN A 183 -4.79 -1.03 -0.27
CA ASN A 183 -5.11 0.11 -1.14
C ASN A 183 -4.95 1.45 -0.44
N GLY A 184 -5.40 1.55 0.82
CA GLY A 184 -5.20 2.73 1.66
C GLY A 184 -3.72 3.07 1.81
N SER A 185 -2.88 2.06 2.07
CA SER A 185 -1.42 2.21 2.18
C SER A 185 -0.79 2.82 0.93
N ILE A 186 -1.15 2.30 -0.25
CA ILE A 186 -0.64 2.81 -1.54
C ILE A 186 -1.17 4.22 -1.80
N THR A 187 -2.42 4.49 -1.46
CA THR A 187 -3.03 5.83 -1.62
C THR A 187 -2.32 6.85 -0.74
N THR A 188 -2.02 6.50 0.51
CA THR A 188 -1.26 7.37 1.42
C THR A 188 0.16 7.61 0.91
N LEU A 189 0.87 6.57 0.47
CA LEU A 189 2.21 6.73 -0.14
C LEU A 189 2.16 7.67 -1.36
N THR A 190 1.20 7.44 -2.27
CA THR A 190 1.02 8.25 -3.48
C THR A 190 0.67 9.70 -3.14
N SER A 191 -0.10 9.92 -2.07
CA SER A 191 -0.45 11.26 -1.59
C SER A 191 0.77 11.98 -1.02
N LEU A 192 1.63 11.31 -0.24
CA LEU A 192 2.88 11.88 0.25
C LEU A 192 3.84 12.20 -0.89
N ASP A 193 3.98 11.28 -1.84
CA ASP A 193 4.76 11.46 -3.06
C ASP A 193 4.27 12.68 -3.86
N PHE A 194 2.95 12.83 -4.03
CA PHE A 194 2.35 13.98 -4.72
C PHE A 194 2.62 15.31 -4.00
N LEU A 195 2.66 15.28 -2.67
CA LEU A 195 2.97 16.45 -1.84
C LEU A 195 4.48 16.73 -1.73
N GLY A 196 5.34 15.86 -2.24
CA GLY A 196 6.81 16.01 -2.20
C GLY A 196 7.48 15.50 -0.91
N PHE A 197 6.75 14.76 -0.07
CA PHE A 197 7.23 14.21 1.21
C PHE A 197 7.34 12.68 1.19
N GLY A 198 7.16 12.07 0.02
CA GLY A 198 7.25 10.64 -0.15
C GLY A 198 8.66 10.17 -0.49
N LEU A 199 8.78 9.28 -1.48
CA LEU A 199 10.04 8.67 -1.88
C LEU A 199 11.08 9.70 -2.33
N PRO A 200 12.39 9.42 -2.14
CA PRO A 200 13.45 10.39 -2.45
C PRO A 200 13.45 10.80 -3.94
N PRO A 201 13.90 12.03 -4.26
CA PRO A 201 14.06 12.48 -5.63
C PRO A 201 14.89 11.50 -6.46
N GLY A 202 14.48 11.27 -7.70
CA GLY A 202 15.11 10.28 -8.59
C GLY A 202 14.49 8.89 -8.51
N SER A 203 13.73 8.58 -7.45
CA SER A 203 12.95 7.34 -7.39
C SER A 203 11.77 7.36 -8.38
N PRO A 204 11.37 6.19 -8.90
CA PRO A 204 10.18 6.08 -9.74
C PRO A 204 8.93 6.11 -8.84
N SER A 205 8.33 7.29 -8.69
CA SER A 205 7.12 7.52 -7.90
C SER A 205 5.91 7.83 -8.78
N LEU A 206 4.78 7.15 -8.50
CA LEU A 206 3.51 7.42 -9.17
C LEU A 206 2.88 8.74 -8.71
N GLY A 207 3.05 9.12 -7.43
CA GLY A 207 2.54 10.39 -6.91
C GLY A 207 3.32 11.59 -7.44
N GLU A 208 4.64 11.48 -7.57
CA GLU A 208 5.47 12.52 -8.21
C GLU A 208 5.03 12.73 -9.67
N LEU A 209 4.74 11.66 -10.42
CA LEU A 209 4.26 11.75 -11.79
C LEU A 209 2.90 12.47 -11.90
N LEU A 210 1.98 12.20 -10.97
CA LEU A 210 0.72 12.93 -10.88
C LEU A 210 0.93 14.42 -10.58
N ALA A 211 1.87 14.76 -9.68
CA ALA A 211 2.19 16.15 -9.36
C ALA A 211 2.75 16.88 -10.58
N GLN A 212 3.62 16.23 -11.36
CA GLN A 212 4.12 16.75 -12.64
C GLN A 212 2.99 16.93 -13.66
N GLY A 213 2.06 15.98 -13.76
CA GLY A 213 0.88 16.11 -14.61
C GLY A 213 -0.01 17.30 -14.24
N LYS A 214 -0.16 17.60 -12.94
CA LYS A 214 -0.87 18.78 -12.44
C LYS A 214 -0.12 20.09 -12.74
N ASN A 215 1.21 20.08 -12.73
CA ASN A 215 2.03 21.28 -12.99
C ASN A 215 2.28 21.54 -14.48
N ASN A 216 2.14 20.52 -15.34
CA ASN A 216 2.39 20.61 -16.77
C ASN A 216 1.11 20.34 -17.57
N LEU A 217 0.19 21.31 -17.60
CA LEU A 217 -1.06 21.21 -18.35
C LEU A 217 -0.86 21.03 -19.85
N GLN A 218 0.28 21.49 -20.37
CA GLN A 218 0.72 21.28 -21.76
C GLN A 218 1.14 19.84 -22.07
N ALA A 219 1.36 19.01 -21.04
CA ALA A 219 1.79 17.61 -21.14
C ALA A 219 0.78 16.66 -20.48
N PRO A 220 -0.47 16.58 -20.99
CA PRO A 220 -1.56 15.84 -20.35
C PRO A 220 -1.29 14.33 -20.23
N TRP A 221 -0.40 13.77 -21.05
CA TRP A 221 -0.01 12.36 -20.98
C TRP A 221 0.61 11.97 -19.63
N LEU A 222 1.27 12.89 -18.92
CA LEU A 222 1.85 12.63 -17.60
C LEU A 222 0.76 12.32 -16.57
N GLY A 223 -0.26 13.19 -16.47
CA GLY A 223 -1.37 13.01 -15.56
C GLY A 223 -2.24 11.81 -15.93
N ILE A 224 -2.57 11.66 -17.22
CA ILE A 224 -3.42 10.55 -17.71
C ILE A 224 -2.74 9.20 -17.49
N SER A 225 -1.46 9.06 -17.82
CA SER A 225 -0.74 7.79 -17.65
C SER A 225 -0.60 7.41 -16.18
N GLY A 226 -0.26 8.37 -15.31
CA GLY A 226 -0.25 8.17 -13.86
C GLY A 226 -1.61 7.73 -13.32
N PHE A 227 -2.69 8.40 -13.72
CA PHE A 227 -4.06 8.07 -13.32
C PHE A 227 -4.48 6.67 -13.77
N VAL A 228 -4.24 6.30 -15.03
CA VAL A 228 -4.60 4.99 -15.58
C VAL A 228 -3.86 3.88 -14.84
N VAL A 229 -2.56 4.03 -14.60
CA VAL A 229 -1.76 3.02 -13.89
C VAL A 229 -2.18 2.90 -12.43
N LEU A 230 -2.40 4.02 -11.72
CA LEU A 230 -2.87 4.00 -10.34
C LEU A 230 -4.26 3.38 -10.20
N SER A 231 -5.22 3.79 -11.03
CA SER A 231 -6.59 3.24 -11.00
C SER A 231 -6.63 1.75 -11.32
N LEU A 232 -5.88 1.31 -12.35
CA LEU A 232 -5.77 -0.09 -12.70
C LEU A 232 -5.09 -0.89 -11.59
N MET A 233 -3.97 -0.40 -11.04
CA MET A 233 -3.25 -1.05 -9.95
C MET A 233 -4.14 -1.24 -8.73
N LEU A 234 -4.79 -0.18 -8.25
CA LEU A 234 -5.66 -0.23 -7.07
C LEU A 234 -6.83 -1.21 -7.30
N SER A 235 -7.47 -1.13 -8.46
CA SER A 235 -8.57 -2.05 -8.83
C SER A 235 -8.12 -3.51 -8.85
N LEU A 236 -6.97 -3.80 -9.48
CA LEU A 236 -6.40 -5.14 -9.52
C LEU A 236 -6.07 -5.66 -8.12
N LEU A 237 -5.50 -4.83 -7.25
CA LEU A 237 -5.18 -5.23 -5.87
C LEU A 237 -6.43 -5.49 -5.04
N VAL A 238 -7.52 -4.75 -5.24
CA VAL A 238 -8.82 -5.06 -4.63
C VAL A 238 -9.33 -6.42 -5.11
N PHE A 239 -9.36 -6.65 -6.42
CA PHE A 239 -9.84 -7.93 -6.97
C PHE A 239 -9.01 -9.13 -6.53
N VAL A 240 -7.67 -9.00 -6.53
CA VAL A 240 -6.77 -10.03 -6.00
C VAL A 240 -7.06 -10.27 -4.52
N GLY A 241 -7.26 -9.20 -3.75
CA GLY A 241 -7.59 -9.29 -2.34
C GLY A 241 -8.92 -10.00 -2.05
N GLU A 242 -9.98 -9.70 -2.81
CA GLU A 242 -11.25 -10.41 -2.73
C GLU A 242 -11.12 -11.87 -3.14
N ALA A 243 -10.34 -12.18 -4.18
CA ALA A 243 -10.07 -13.55 -4.59
C ALA A 243 -9.33 -14.36 -3.50
N VAL A 244 -8.35 -13.73 -2.82
CA VAL A 244 -7.66 -14.33 -1.67
C VAL A 244 -8.66 -14.58 -0.54
N ARG A 245 -9.42 -13.57 -0.15
CA ARG A 245 -10.46 -13.70 0.89
C ARG A 245 -11.43 -14.85 0.56
N ASP A 246 -11.90 -14.92 -0.68
CA ASP A 246 -12.81 -15.95 -1.16
C ASP A 246 -12.23 -17.36 -1.05
N ALA A 247 -10.93 -17.52 -1.32
CA ALA A 247 -10.24 -18.82 -1.17
C ALA A 247 -10.14 -19.27 0.29
N PHE A 248 -10.17 -18.34 1.24
CA PHE A 248 -10.14 -18.60 2.69
C PHE A 248 -11.53 -18.64 3.33
N ASP A 249 -12.63 -18.42 2.60
CA ASP A 249 -13.98 -18.53 3.14
C ASP A 249 -14.39 -20.02 3.27
N PRO A 250 -14.50 -20.56 4.49
CA PRO A 250 -14.80 -21.98 4.69
C PRO A 250 -16.22 -22.36 4.21
N ARG A 251 -17.13 -21.40 4.06
CA ARG A 251 -18.52 -21.65 3.63
C ARG A 251 -18.60 -22.09 2.16
N LYS A 252 -17.60 -21.75 1.34
CA LYS A 252 -17.58 -22.15 -0.08
C LYS A 252 -17.08 -23.59 -0.29
N SER A 253 -16.46 -24.21 0.71
CA SER A 253 -15.97 -25.59 0.63
C SER A 253 -17.04 -26.66 0.77
N PHE A 254 -18.26 -26.30 1.20
CA PHE A 254 -19.38 -27.23 1.43
C PHE A 254 -20.41 -27.24 0.29
N ARG A 255 -19.97 -27.26 -0.98
CA ARG A 255 -20.85 -27.49 -2.14
C ARG A 255 -20.61 -28.84 -2.79
#